data_AF-A0A3S4HR80-F1
#
_entry.id   AF-A0A3S4HR80-F1
#
_cell.length_a   1.000
_cell.length_b   1.000
_cell.length_c   1.000
_cell.angle_alpha   90.00
_cell.angle_beta   90.00
_cell.angle_gamma   90.00
#
_symmetry.space_group_name_H-M   'P 1'
#
loop_
_entity.id
_entity.type
_entity.pdbx_description
1 polymer ?
#
loop_
_entity_poly.entity_id
_entity_poly.type
_entity_poly.pdbx_seq_one_letter_code
_entity_poly.pdbx_strand_id
1 'polypeptide(L)'
;MRKTVAFGFVGTVLDYAGRGSQRWEKWRPTLCLCQQETLVVHRLELLYDARSRSLFEGLKKDIASVSPETEVVGVEIAIRNPWGLRRGLRLPARFRPQPYFSSRR
;
A
#
# COMPACT_ATOMS: atom_id res chain seq x y z
N MET A 1 0.30 4.79 -22.26
CA MET A 1 0.31 5.42 -20.91
C MET A 1 0.96 4.46 -19.93
N ARG A 2 1.91 4.90 -19.10
CA ARG A 2 2.58 4.04 -18.11
C ARG A 2 1.76 4.06 -16.81
N LYS A 3 1.37 2.89 -16.28
CA LYS A 3 0.64 2.80 -15.01
C LYS A 3 1.60 2.93 -13.84
N THR A 4 1.32 3.85 -12.92
CA THR A 4 2.10 4.03 -11.69
C THR A 4 1.65 3.00 -10.66
N VAL A 5 2.58 2.17 -10.19
CA VAL A 5 2.33 1.19 -9.11
C VAL A 5 3.19 1.56 -7.92
N ALA A 6 2.56 1.75 -6.77
CA ALA A 6 3.23 2.02 -5.51
C ALA A 6 3.19 0.79 -4.60
N PHE A 7 4.26 0.59 -3.83
CA PHE A 7 4.40 -0.49 -2.87
C PHE A 7 4.67 0.09 -1.50
N GLY A 8 4.03 -0.44 -0.46
CA GLY A 8 4.22 0.05 0.90
C GLY A 8 3.88 -1.00 1.96
N PHE A 9 4.13 -0.63 3.21
CA PHE A 9 3.66 -1.37 4.38
C PHE A 9 2.52 -0.58 5.03
N VAL A 10 1.53 -1.28 5.58
CA VAL A 10 0.51 -0.64 6.41
C VAL A 10 1.17 -0.18 7.72
N GLY A 11 1.25 1.13 7.93
CA GLY A 11 1.82 1.72 9.12
C GLY A 11 0.83 1.68 10.28
N THR A 12 1.01 0.75 11.22
CA THR A 12 0.07 0.55 12.34
C THR A 12 -0.04 1.73 13.31
N VAL A 13 0.86 2.71 13.21
CA VAL A 13 0.87 3.92 14.05
C VAL A 13 0.22 5.09 13.31
N LEU A 14 0.81 5.53 12.20
CA LEU A 14 0.35 6.74 11.49
C LEU A 14 -0.88 6.51 10.61
N ASP A 15 -1.05 5.32 10.04
CA ASP A 15 -2.27 5.03 9.27
C ASP A 15 -3.46 4.70 10.19
N TYR A 16 -3.20 4.43 11.48
CA TYR A 16 -4.23 4.24 12.49
C TYR A 16 -4.76 5.58 12.99
N ALA A 17 -5.89 6.00 12.44
CA ALA A 17 -6.47 7.30 12.75
C ALA A 17 -7.60 7.25 13.81
N GLY A 18 -7.97 6.07 14.31
CA GLY A 18 -9.06 5.87 15.27
C GLY A 18 -10.42 5.68 14.58
N ARG A 19 -11.52 5.91 15.30
CA ARG A 19 -12.90 5.75 14.79
C ARG A 19 -13.55 7.11 14.57
N GLY A 20 -14.49 7.19 13.61
CA GLY A 20 -15.30 8.39 13.37
C GLY A 20 -14.67 9.39 12.40
N SER A 21 -15.11 10.65 12.49
CA SER A 21 -14.71 11.77 11.63
C SER A 21 -13.30 12.29 11.92
N GLN A 22 -12.83 12.18 13.17
CA GLN A 22 -11.47 12.56 13.59
C GLN A 22 -10.36 11.87 12.79
N ARG A 23 -10.70 10.79 12.07
CA ARG A 23 -9.75 10.07 11.23
C ARG A 23 -9.20 10.90 10.06
N TRP A 24 -9.95 11.90 9.61
CA TRP A 24 -9.60 12.78 8.49
C TRP A 24 -8.64 13.92 8.89
N GLU A 25 -8.58 14.23 10.19
CA GLU A 25 -7.71 15.28 10.73
C GLU A 25 -6.27 14.78 10.97
N LYS A 26 -6.06 13.46 10.96
CA LYS A 26 -4.74 12.85 11.17
C LYS A 26 -4.02 12.67 9.85
N TRP A 27 -2.72 12.98 9.88
CA TRP A 27 -1.84 12.70 8.76
C TRP A 27 -1.59 11.19 8.62
N ARG A 28 -2.06 10.61 7.51
CA ARG A 28 -1.96 9.19 7.18
C ARG A 28 -1.17 9.02 5.89
N PRO A 29 0.13 8.68 5.93
CA PRO A 29 1.01 8.77 4.78
C PRO A 29 0.53 7.95 3.58
N THR A 30 -0.03 6.76 3.83
CA THR A 30 -0.52 5.88 2.76
C THR A 30 -1.76 6.46 2.05
N LEU A 31 -2.62 7.14 2.80
CA LEU A 31 -3.80 7.82 2.25
C LEU A 31 -3.41 9.11 1.52
N CYS A 32 -2.53 9.91 2.12
CA CYS A 32 -2.06 11.17 1.53
C CYS A 32 -1.30 10.95 0.21
N LEU A 33 -0.64 9.81 0.03
CA LEU A 33 -0.04 9.42 -1.26
C LEU A 33 -1.08 9.35 -2.38
N CYS A 34 -2.29 8.86 -2.08
CA CYS A 34 -3.38 8.73 -3.05
C CYS A 34 -4.17 10.05 -3.22
N GLN A 35 -3.87 11.08 -2.44
CA GLN A 35 -4.50 12.41 -2.54
C GLN A 35 -3.68 13.39 -3.39
N GLN A 36 -2.52 12.99 -3.92
CA GLN A 36 -1.64 13.88 -4.68
C GLN A 36 -2.21 14.15 -6.08
N GLU A 37 -2.55 15.41 -6.37
CA GLU A 37 -3.11 15.80 -7.68
C GLU A 37 -2.14 15.58 -8.86
N THR A 38 -0.83 15.67 -8.60
CA THR A 38 0.22 15.55 -9.62
C THR A 38 0.69 14.10 -9.83
N LEU A 39 0.22 13.15 -9.02
CA LEU A 39 0.62 11.74 -9.09
C LEU A 39 -0.59 10.81 -8.94
N VAL A 40 -1.09 10.33 -10.08
CA VAL A 40 -2.14 9.30 -10.10
C VAL A 40 -1.53 7.91 -9.88
N VAL A 41 -1.68 7.38 -8.67
CA VAL A 41 -1.35 5.99 -8.34
C VAL A 41 -2.43 5.08 -8.91
N HIS A 42 -2.09 4.21 -9.85
CA HIS A 42 -3.09 3.33 -10.46
C HIS A 42 -3.30 2.06 -9.63
N ARG A 43 -2.25 1.61 -8.94
CA ARG A 43 -2.30 0.46 -8.05
C ARG A 43 -1.39 0.68 -6.86
N LEU A 44 -1.91 0.39 -5.68
CA LEU A 44 -1.19 0.45 -4.42
C LEU A 44 -1.18 -0.93 -3.77
N GLU A 45 0.00 -1.53 -3.65
CA GLU A 45 0.17 -2.82 -3.00
C GLU A 45 0.68 -2.64 -1.58
N LEU A 46 -0.12 -3.06 -0.60
CA LEU A 46 0.16 -2.89 0.81
C LEU A 46 0.45 -4.22 1.49
N LEU A 47 1.66 -4.32 2.01
CA LEU A 47 2.11 -5.39 2.88
C LEU A 47 1.59 -5.15 4.30
N TYR A 48 0.93 -6.14 4.90
CA TYR A 48 0.46 -6.05 6.28
C TYR A 48 0.53 -7.41 6.99
N ASP A 49 0.61 -7.39 8.31
CA ASP A 49 0.52 -8.59 9.14
C ASP A 49 -0.95 -8.95 9.44
N ALA A 50 -1.27 -10.23 9.62
CA ALA A 50 -2.64 -10.69 9.88
C ALA A 50 -3.35 -9.89 11.00
N ARG A 51 -2.62 -9.47 12.04
CA ARG A 51 -3.14 -8.64 13.14
C ARG A 51 -3.63 -7.25 12.70
N SER A 52 -3.14 -6.75 11.56
CA SER A 52 -3.43 -5.43 11.00
C SER A 52 -4.44 -5.48 9.85
N ARG A 53 -5.06 -6.64 9.59
CA ARG A 53 -6.06 -6.82 8.52
C ARG A 53 -7.21 -5.81 8.61
N SER A 54 -7.76 -5.58 9.81
CA SER A 54 -8.86 -4.61 9.99
C SER A 54 -8.43 -3.18 9.66
N LEU A 55 -7.17 -2.81 9.95
CA LEU A 55 -6.63 -1.50 9.59
C LEU A 55 -6.47 -1.37 8.07
N PHE A 56 -5.96 -2.42 7.41
CA PHE A 56 -5.86 -2.47 5.95
C PHE A 56 -7.23 -2.28 5.27
N GLU A 57 -8.26 -3.01 5.72
CA GLU A 57 -9.61 -2.89 5.14
C GLU A 57 -10.21 -1.49 5.34
N GLY A 58 -9.98 -0.87 6.50
CA GLY A 58 -10.39 0.51 6.75
C GLY A 58 -9.67 1.50 5.82
N LEU A 59 -8.34 1.38 5.73
CA LEU A 59 -7.52 2.20 4.85
C LEU A 59 -7.91 2.05 3.37
N LYS A 60 -8.21 0.83 2.92
CA LYS A 60 -8.69 0.55 1.57
C LYS A 60 -10.00 1.29 1.27
N LYS A 61 -10.95 1.27 2.20
CA LYS A 61 -12.22 2.00 2.05
C LYS A 61 -12.01 3.51 2.01
N ASP A 62 -11.15 4.03 2.86
CA ASP A 62 -10.85 5.47 2.89
C ASP A 62 -10.15 5.91 1.60
N ILE A 63 -9.19 5.12 1.08
CA ILE A 63 -8.53 5.40 -0.21
C ILE A 63 -9.55 5.41 -1.35
N ALA A 64 -10.47 4.43 -1.40
CA ALA A 64 -11.49 4.37 -2.44
C ALA A 64 -12.43 5.60 -2.44
N SER A 65 -12.57 6.30 -1.30
CA SER A 65 -13.36 7.53 -1.20
C SER A 65 -12.63 8.78 -1.70
N VAL A 66 -11.29 8.79 -1.70
CA VAL A 66 -10.47 9.94 -2.12
C VAL A 66 -9.88 9.76 -3.52
N SER A 67 -9.63 8.51 -3.93
CA SER A 67 -9.13 8.14 -5.26
C SER A 67 -9.79 6.82 -5.68
N PRO A 68 -11.03 6.88 -6.22
CA PRO A 68 -11.78 5.70 -6.66
C PRO A 68 -11.10 4.95 -7.80
N GLU A 69 -10.21 5.60 -8.55
CA GLU A 69 -9.40 5.02 -9.62
C GLU A 69 -8.21 4.20 -9.13
N THR A 70 -7.80 4.36 -7.86
CA THR A 70 -6.67 3.61 -7.29
C THR A 70 -7.08 2.18 -6.92
N GLU A 71 -6.46 1.18 -7.53
CA GLU A 71 -6.61 -0.22 -7.13
C GLU A 71 -5.76 -0.53 -5.89
N VAL A 72 -6.39 -0.79 -4.73
CA VAL A 72 -5.66 -1.16 -3.51
C VAL A 72 -5.65 -2.68 -3.31
N VAL A 73 -4.45 -3.27 -3.34
CA VAL A 73 -4.21 -4.71 -3.18
C VAL A 73 -3.50 -5.00 -1.86
N GLY A 74 -4.08 -5.93 -1.11
CA GLY A 74 -3.56 -6.39 0.17
C GLY A 74 -2.61 -7.58 0.03
N VAL A 75 -1.53 -7.57 0.79
CA VAL A 75 -0.56 -8.66 0.84
C VAL A 75 -0.31 -9.01 2.29
N GLU A 76 -1.03 -10.00 2.77
CA GLU A 76 -0.77 -10.54 4.09
C GLU A 76 0.58 -11.24 4.10
N ILE A 77 1.47 -10.79 5.00
CA ILE A 77 2.79 -11.37 5.23
C ILE A 77 2.96 -11.63 6.72
N ALA A 78 3.62 -12.74 7.07
CA ALA A 78 3.96 -13.03 8.46
C ALA A 78 5.23 -12.25 8.85
N ILE A 79 5.07 -11.06 9.44
CA ILE A 79 6.21 -10.22 9.86
C ILE A 79 6.67 -10.68 11.25
N ARG A 80 7.43 -11.78 11.29
CA ARG A 80 7.97 -12.33 12.55
C ARG A 80 9.05 -11.46 13.17
N ASN A 81 9.84 -10.75 12.35
CA ASN A 81 10.86 -9.81 12.82
C ASN A 81 10.93 -8.59 11.86
N PRO A 82 10.36 -7.44 12.23
CA PRO A 82 10.36 -6.24 11.39
C PRO A 82 11.77 -5.67 11.14
N TRP A 83 12.76 -6.01 11.96
CA TRP A 83 14.15 -5.57 11.85
C TRP A 83 15.09 -6.66 11.32
N GLY A 84 14.53 -7.80 10.90
CA GLY A 84 15.26 -8.96 10.40
C GLY A 84 15.73 -8.81 8.95
N LEU A 85 16.33 -7.68 8.57
CA LEU A 85 16.78 -7.37 7.22
C LEU A 85 18.00 -8.20 6.75
N ARG A 86 18.19 -9.42 7.29
CA ARG A 86 19.42 -10.20 7.14
C ARG A 86 19.39 -11.24 6.01
N ARG A 87 18.23 -11.59 5.46
CA ARG A 87 18.12 -12.30 4.17
C ARG A 87 16.66 -12.51 3.80
N GLY A 88 16.26 -11.94 2.65
CA GLY A 88 15.12 -12.42 1.86
C GLY A 88 13.74 -12.27 2.49
N LEU A 89 13.20 -11.04 2.46
CA LEU A 89 11.74 -10.89 2.46
C LEU A 89 11.23 -11.65 1.23
N ARG A 90 10.62 -12.83 1.44
CA ARG A 90 10.13 -13.66 0.35
C ARG A 90 8.82 -13.05 -0.14
N LEU A 91 8.94 -12.08 -1.04
CA LEU A 91 7.78 -11.49 -1.69
C LEU A 91 7.05 -12.59 -2.49
N PRO A 92 5.70 -12.60 -2.47
CA PRO A 92 4.93 -13.51 -3.30
C PRO A 92 5.32 -13.35 -4.77
N ALA A 93 5.25 -14.43 -5.56
CA ALA A 93 5.70 -14.43 -6.97
C ALA A 93 5.09 -13.31 -7.83
N ARG A 94 3.88 -12.85 -7.49
CA ARG A 94 3.18 -11.72 -8.16
C ARG A 94 3.88 -10.36 -8.03
N PHE A 95 4.85 -10.22 -7.13
CA PHE A 95 5.64 -9.01 -6.89
C PHE A 95 6.97 -8.98 -7.65
N ARG A 96 7.30 -10.03 -8.41
CA ARG A 96 8.50 -9.98 -9.24
C ARG A 96 8.26 -8.96 -10.36
N PRO A 97 9.17 -8.00 -10.57
CA PRO A 97 9.08 -7.14 -11.75
C PRO A 97 9.05 -8.04 -12.99
N GLN A 98 8.05 -7.84 -13.85
CA GLN A 98 8.06 -8.48 -15.17
C GLN A 98 9.33 -8.03 -15.89
N PRO A 99 10.09 -8.94 -16.52
CA PRO A 99 11.22 -8.53 -17.34
C PRO A 99 10.70 -7.58 -18.41
N TYR A 100 11.16 -6.34 -18.37
CA TYR A 100 10.91 -5.36 -19.40
C TYR A 100 11.66 -5.85 -20.64
N PHE A 101 10.97 -6.54 -21.57
CA PHE A 101 11.52 -6.85 -22.88
C PHE A 101 11.70 -5.51 -23.62
N SER A 102 12.93 -4.99 -23.55
CA SER A 102 13.37 -3.89 -24.41
C SER A 102 13.53 -4.43 -25.83
N SER A 103 12.48 -4.36 -26.65
CA SER A 103 12.64 -4.40 -28.09
C SER A 103 13.22 -3.07 -28.57
N ARG A 104 14.55 -3.00 -28.66
CA ARG A 104 15.22 -2.08 -29.56
C ARG A 104 16.09 -2.91 -30.49
N ARG A 105 15.62 -2.92 -31.75
CA ARG A 105 16.26 -3.21 -33.04
C ARG A 105 17.49 -4.11 -33.04
#